data_AF-A0A850LXB9-F1
#
_entry.id   AF-A0A850LXB9-F1
#
_cell.length_a   1.000
_cell.length_b   1.000
_cell.length_c   1.000
_cell.angle_alpha   90.00
_cell.angle_beta   90.00
_cell.angle_gamma   90.00
#
_symmetry.space_group_name_H-M   'P 1'
#
loop_
_entity.id
_entity.type
_entity.pdbx_description
1 polymer ?
#
loop_
_entity_poly.entity_id
_entity_poly.type
_entity_poly.pdbx_seq_one_letter_code
_entity_poly.pdbx_strand_id
1 'polypeptide(L)'
;FNFYFILEGLYGNRKTKNKAVEHEFKNSNEFQEIVKWIIEELNKAPKHLEKINQMLKRRNKNLNVEGIIHLIVSTRGDLHHFVNNPNKPQGTPFNHKEFTSIAWVAQGLAVRAILQKILEINLG
;
A
#
# COMPACT_ATOMS: atom_id res chain seq x y z
N PHE A 1 7.02 -1.15 -8.16
CA PHE A 1 6.07 -0.59 -7.18
C PHE A 1 5.21 0.53 -7.82
N ASN A 2 4.99 0.49 -9.14
CA ASN A 2 4.36 1.61 -9.87
C ASN A 2 2.87 1.76 -9.58
N PHE A 3 2.20 0.68 -9.14
CA PHE A 3 0.79 0.68 -8.77
C PHE A 3 0.45 1.70 -7.67
N TYR A 4 1.41 2.04 -6.80
CA TYR A 4 1.21 3.08 -5.79
C TYR A 4 0.87 4.44 -6.41
N PHE A 5 1.47 4.81 -7.54
CA PHE A 5 1.21 6.11 -8.17
C PHE A 5 -0.21 6.22 -8.73
N ILE A 6 -0.84 5.09 -9.07
CA ILE A 6 -2.27 5.05 -9.42
C ILE A 6 -3.09 5.44 -8.19
N LEU A 7 -2.79 4.84 -7.03
CA LEU A 7 -3.48 5.15 -5.77
C LEU A 7 -3.29 6.60 -5.35
N GLU A 8 -2.06 7.13 -5.45
CA GLU A 8 -1.77 8.54 -5.16
C GLU A 8 -2.47 9.48 -6.15
N GLY A 9 -2.55 9.12 -7.43
CA GLY A 9 -3.27 9.90 -8.44
C GLY A 9 -4.78 9.97 -8.18
N LEU A 10 -5.38 8.86 -7.74
CA LEU A 10 -6.82 8.76 -7.49
C LEU A 10 -7.23 9.34 -6.14
N TYR A 11 -6.48 9.06 -5.07
CA TYR A 11 -6.88 9.35 -3.69
C TYR A 11 -5.91 10.28 -2.94
N GLY A 12 -4.76 10.62 -3.54
CA GLY A 12 -3.73 11.43 -2.87
C GLY A 12 -3.98 12.94 -2.96
N ASN A 13 -5.03 13.41 -3.65
CA ASN A 13 -5.42 14.82 -3.73
C ASN A 13 -4.24 15.77 -4.04
N ARG A 14 -3.39 15.39 -5.01
CA ARG A 14 -2.16 16.09 -5.43
C ARG A 14 -1.11 16.27 -4.33
N LYS A 15 -1.25 15.59 -3.18
CA LYS A 15 -0.25 15.55 -2.13
C LYS A 15 0.82 14.52 -2.47
N THR A 16 2.07 14.82 -2.13
CA THR A 16 3.22 13.94 -2.38
C THR A 16 4.04 13.65 -1.11
N LYS A 17 3.82 14.38 -0.03
CA LYS A 17 4.45 14.13 1.28
C LYS A 17 3.74 12.99 1.99
N ASN A 18 4.48 12.01 2.52
CA ASN A 18 3.92 10.80 3.14
C ASN A 18 2.77 11.07 4.11
N LYS A 19 2.96 11.96 5.11
CA LYS A 19 1.91 12.30 6.08
C LYS A 19 0.66 12.88 5.44
N ALA A 20 0.82 13.69 4.39
CA ALA A 20 -0.31 14.29 3.69
C ALA A 20 -1.04 13.24 2.86
N VAL A 21 -0.33 12.36 2.15
CA VAL A 21 -0.95 11.25 1.40
C VAL A 21 -1.65 10.27 2.33
N GLU A 22 -1.04 9.89 3.46
CA GLU A 22 -1.69 9.06 4.48
C GLU A 22 -2.99 9.69 4.98
N HIS A 23 -3.01 11.01 5.19
CA HIS A 23 -4.20 11.72 5.61
C HIS A 23 -5.32 11.66 4.56
N GLU A 24 -5.02 11.94 3.29
CA GLU A 24 -6.01 11.87 2.22
C GLU A 24 -6.55 10.45 2.03
N PHE A 25 -5.67 9.43 2.09
CA PHE A 25 -6.06 8.02 2.03
C PHE A 25 -6.99 7.63 3.19
N LYS A 26 -6.72 8.12 4.40
CA LYS A 26 -7.58 7.88 5.57
C LYS A 26 -8.91 8.63 5.48
N ASN A 27 -8.98 9.76 4.79
CA ASN A 27 -10.22 10.52 4.64
C ASN A 27 -11.11 10.00 3.49
N SER A 28 -10.58 9.16 2.60
CA SER A 28 -11.35 8.56 1.51
C SER A 28 -12.07 7.29 1.99
N ASN A 29 -13.38 7.39 2.21
CA ASN A 29 -14.22 6.23 2.56
C ASN A 29 -14.10 5.11 1.52
N GLU A 30 -14.13 5.47 0.23
CA GLU A 30 -13.94 4.53 -0.88
C GLU A 30 -12.62 3.77 -0.77
N PHE A 31 -11.52 4.48 -0.53
CA PHE A 31 -10.22 3.84 -0.38
C PHE A 31 -10.14 2.96 0.88
N GLN A 32 -10.74 3.39 1.99
CA GLN A 32 -10.83 2.56 3.19
C GLN A 32 -11.57 1.24 2.93
N GLU A 33 -12.67 1.24 2.17
CA GLU A 33 -13.39 0.02 1.80
C GLU A 33 -12.54 -0.89 0.90
N ILE A 34 -11.82 -0.32 -0.05
CA ILE A 34 -10.87 -1.08 -0.88
C ILE A 34 -9.76 -1.70 -0.03
N VAL A 35 -9.29 -1.00 1.01
CA VAL A 35 -8.30 -1.52 1.96
C VAL A 35 -8.88 -2.63 2.83
N LYS A 36 -10.13 -2.54 3.27
CA LYS A 36 -10.80 -3.65 3.98
C LYS A 36 -10.87 -4.89 3.10
N TRP A 37 -11.26 -4.72 1.84
CA TRP A 37 -11.27 -5.82 0.87
C TRP A 37 -9.89 -6.48 0.70
N ILE A 38 -8.79 -5.71 0.56
CA ILE A 38 -7.47 -6.34 0.42
C ILE A 38 -7.03 -7.08 1.69
N ILE A 39 -7.48 -6.66 2.88
CA ILE A 39 -7.22 -7.38 4.14
C ILE A 39 -7.92 -8.75 4.13
N GLU A 40 -9.16 -8.82 3.63
CA GLU A 40 -9.86 -10.09 3.45
C GLU A 40 -9.16 -11.01 2.44
N GLU A 41 -8.66 -10.46 1.34
CA GLU A 41 -7.88 -11.21 0.35
C GLU A 41 -6.53 -11.69 0.90
N LEU A 42 -5.87 -10.89 1.75
CA LEU A 42 -4.66 -11.31 2.45
C LEU A 42 -4.91 -12.51 3.35
N ASN A 43 -6.04 -12.56 4.06
CA ASN A 43 -6.38 -13.70 4.90
C ASN A 43 -6.53 -15.02 4.11
N LYS A 44 -6.80 -14.94 2.81
CA LYS A 44 -6.87 -16.09 1.89
C LYS A 44 -5.52 -16.46 1.26
N ALA A 45 -4.48 -15.65 1.49
CA ALA A 45 -3.15 -15.81 0.90
C ALA A 45 -2.05 -15.88 1.97
N PRO A 46 -1.87 -17.03 2.65
CA PRO A 46 -0.99 -17.18 3.83
C PRO A 46 0.43 -16.65 3.63
N LYS A 47 1.03 -16.89 2.46
CA LYS A 47 2.38 -16.41 2.12
C LYS A 47 2.46 -14.88 2.10
N HIS A 48 1.44 -14.20 1.60
CA HIS A 48 1.40 -12.75 1.57
C HIS A 48 1.07 -12.19 2.95
N LEU A 49 0.11 -12.79 3.65
CA LEU A 49 -0.27 -12.43 5.01
C LEU A 49 0.93 -12.44 5.98
N GLU A 50 1.71 -13.52 5.99
CA GLU A 50 2.88 -13.64 6.86
C GLU A 50 3.89 -12.50 6.63
N LYS A 51 4.18 -12.20 5.36
CA LYS A 51 5.10 -11.13 4.99
C LYS A 51 4.57 -9.74 5.31
N ILE A 52 3.30 -9.48 5.05
CA ILE A 52 2.67 -8.20 5.41
C ILE A 52 2.69 -8.00 6.93
N ASN A 53 2.37 -9.03 7.71
CA ASN A 53 2.46 -8.98 9.18
C ASN A 53 3.88 -8.72 9.67
N GLN A 54 4.90 -9.35 9.06
CA GLN A 54 6.31 -9.07 9.37
C GLN A 54 6.67 -7.60 9.09
N MET A 55 6.24 -7.05 7.95
CA MET A 55 6.48 -5.65 7.60
C MET A 55 5.76 -4.67 8.52
N LEU A 56 4.51 -4.97 8.91
CA LEU A 56 3.73 -4.17 9.84
C LEU A 56 4.35 -4.17 11.25
N LYS A 57 4.77 -5.35 11.74
CA LYS A 57 5.44 -5.50 13.03
C LYS A 57 6.74 -4.70 13.11
N ARG A 58 7.55 -4.72 12.04
CA ARG A 58 8.78 -3.89 11.94
C ARG A 58 8.50 -2.38 12.07
N ARG A 59 7.26 -1.93 11.81
CA ARG A 59 6.81 -0.54 11.90
C ARG A 59 5.91 -0.26 13.11
N ASN A 60 5.77 -1.21 14.03
CA ASN A 60 4.84 -1.12 15.16
C ASN A 60 3.39 -0.82 14.71
N LYS A 61 2.93 -1.52 13.67
CA LYS A 61 1.57 -1.44 13.13
C LYS A 61 0.86 -2.79 13.20
N ASN A 62 -0.47 -2.74 13.15
CA ASN A 62 -1.35 -3.91 13.12
C ASN A 62 -1.92 -4.12 11.72
N LEU A 63 -2.42 -5.32 11.43
CA LEU A 63 -3.14 -5.62 10.19
C LEU A 63 -4.56 -5.03 10.26
N ASN A 64 -4.66 -3.75 9.94
CA ASN A 64 -5.91 -3.01 9.83
C ASN A 64 -5.78 -1.93 8.75
N VAL A 65 -6.87 -1.19 8.49
CA VAL A 65 -6.91 -0.17 7.43
C VAL A 65 -5.77 0.84 7.58
N GLU A 66 -5.57 1.39 8.78
CA GLU A 66 -4.50 2.34 9.02
C GLU A 66 -3.10 1.75 8.85
N GLY A 67 -2.92 0.49 9.27
CA GLY A 67 -1.66 -0.23 9.14
C GLY A 67 -1.29 -0.46 7.67
N ILE A 68 -2.24 -0.88 6.84
CA ILE A 68 -2.03 -1.07 5.41
C ILE A 68 -1.75 0.27 4.71
N ILE A 69 -2.52 1.32 5.01
CA ILE A 69 -2.29 2.68 4.47
C ILE A 69 -0.87 3.15 4.83
N HIS A 70 -0.49 3.04 6.10
CA HIS A 70 0.85 3.41 6.54
C HIS A 70 1.92 2.58 5.83
N LEU A 71 1.70 1.27 5.69
CA LEU A 71 2.66 0.37 5.07
C LEU A 71 2.91 0.71 3.59
N ILE A 72 1.88 0.99 2.80
CA ILE A 72 2.05 1.33 1.38
C ILE A 72 2.77 2.69 1.20
N VAL A 73 2.41 3.70 2.01
CA VAL A 73 3.00 5.04 1.90
C VAL A 73 4.45 5.05 2.41
N SER A 74 4.71 4.43 3.56
CA SER A 74 6.06 4.31 4.09
C SER A 74 6.98 3.51 3.17
N THR A 75 6.47 2.42 2.57
CA THR A 75 7.25 1.63 1.60
C THR A 75 7.60 2.43 0.36
N ARG A 76 6.71 3.32 -0.12
CA ARG A 76 7.07 4.27 -1.18
C ARG A 76 8.24 5.17 -0.75
N GLY A 77 8.15 5.77 0.44
CA GLY A 77 9.24 6.59 0.98
C GLY A 77 10.57 5.84 1.06
N ASP A 78 10.55 4.60 1.54
CA ASP A 78 11.74 3.76 1.70
C ASP A 78 12.34 3.33 0.34
N LEU A 79 11.52 3.13 -0.69
CA LEU A 79 12.00 2.80 -2.04
C LEU A 79 12.56 4.01 -2.80
N HIS A 80 12.09 5.23 -2.50
CA HIS A 80 12.61 6.46 -3.11
C HIS A 80 13.91 6.96 -2.45
N HIS A 81 14.18 6.55 -1.22
CA HIS A 81 15.41 6.89 -0.52
C HIS A 81 16.35 5.68 -0.51
N PHE A 82 17.25 5.58 -1.49
CA PHE A 82 18.44 4.77 -1.31
C PHE A 82 19.28 5.42 -0.21
N VAL A 83 19.21 4.87 1.00
CA VAL A 83 20.04 5.30 2.11
C VAL A 83 21.05 4.20 2.32
N ASN A 84 22.35 4.43 2.08
CA ASN A 84 23.42 3.48 2.40
C ASN A 84 23.54 3.31 3.93
N ASN A 85 22.57 2.63 4.52
CA ASN A 85 22.43 2.40 5.96
C ASN A 85 22.26 0.89 6.20
N PRO A 86 23.26 0.23 6.80
CA PRO A 86 23.23 -1.21 7.05
C PRO A 86 22.14 -1.64 8.05
N ASN A 87 21.55 -0.70 8.81
CA ASN A 87 20.53 -0.97 9.81
C ASN A 87 19.09 -0.86 9.30
N LYS A 88 18.87 -0.59 8.01
CA LYS A 88 17.54 -0.54 7.39
C LYS A 88 17.46 -1.52 6.23
N PRO A 89 16.38 -2.32 6.10
CA PRO A 89 16.15 -3.11 4.90
C PRO A 89 15.93 -2.16 3.70
N GLN A 90 16.95 -2.01 2.86
CA GLN A 90 16.91 -1.20 1.65
C GLN A 90 16.33 -2.00 0.49
N GLY A 91 15.82 -1.38 -0.57
CA GLY A 91 15.61 -2.10 -1.83
C GLY A 91 16.95 -2.49 -2.46
N THR A 92 17.31 -3.76 -2.42
CA THR A 92 18.47 -4.34 -3.12
C THR A 92 18.00 -5.46 -4.06
N PRO A 93 18.78 -5.79 -5.11
CA PRO A 93 18.49 -6.94 -5.96
C PRO A 93 18.26 -8.25 -5.18
N PHE A 94 18.81 -8.35 -3.97
CA PHE A 94 18.79 -9.53 -3.11
C PHE A 94 17.59 -9.60 -2.15
N ASN A 95 16.78 -8.55 -2.00
CA ASN A 95 15.57 -8.54 -1.16
C ASN A 95 14.29 -8.13 -1.91
N HIS A 96 14.30 -8.21 -3.25
CA HIS A 96 13.10 -8.12 -4.08
C HIS A 96 11.96 -9.05 -3.63
N LYS A 97 12.28 -10.22 -3.07
CA LYS A 97 11.29 -11.15 -2.49
C LYS A 97 10.54 -10.54 -1.31
N GLU A 98 11.15 -9.63 -0.54
CA GLU A 98 10.49 -8.93 0.57
C GLU A 98 9.44 -7.93 0.06
N PHE A 99 9.64 -7.37 -1.15
CA PHE A 99 8.70 -6.43 -1.75
C PHE A 99 7.62 -7.09 -2.61
N THR A 100 7.67 -8.40 -2.86
CA THR A 100 6.65 -9.09 -3.65
C THR A 100 5.26 -8.98 -3.00
N SER A 101 5.15 -9.22 -1.70
CA SER A 101 3.85 -9.16 -1.01
C SER A 101 3.27 -7.75 -0.95
N ILE A 102 4.10 -6.72 -0.72
CA ILE A 102 3.60 -5.34 -0.71
C ILE A 102 3.29 -4.84 -2.13
N ALA A 103 4.00 -5.32 -3.16
CA ALA A 103 3.65 -5.05 -4.56
C ALA A 103 2.33 -5.71 -4.95
N TRP A 104 2.08 -6.94 -4.49
CA TRP A 104 0.81 -7.63 -4.66
C TRP A 104 -0.35 -6.87 -4.00
N VAL A 105 -0.17 -6.38 -2.77
CA VAL A 105 -1.14 -5.51 -2.09
C VAL A 105 -1.38 -4.24 -2.90
N ALA A 106 -0.33 -3.52 -3.29
CA ALA A 106 -0.46 -2.28 -4.06
C ALA A 106 -1.17 -2.50 -5.42
N GLN A 107 -0.90 -3.63 -6.08
CA GLN A 107 -1.57 -4.02 -7.32
C GLN A 107 -3.06 -4.29 -7.09
N GLY A 108 -3.41 -5.08 -6.07
CA GLY A 108 -4.81 -5.38 -5.73
C GLY A 108 -5.62 -4.12 -5.43
N LEU A 109 -5.05 -3.22 -4.62
CA LEU A 109 -5.64 -1.91 -4.34
C LEU A 109 -5.85 -1.11 -5.63
N ALA A 110 -4.86 -1.04 -6.50
CA ALA A 110 -4.94 -0.25 -7.74
C ALA A 110 -5.97 -0.80 -8.73
N VAL A 111 -6.02 -2.12 -8.90
CA VAL A 111 -7.02 -2.78 -9.75
C VAL A 111 -8.43 -2.51 -9.22
N ARG A 112 -8.65 -2.67 -7.91
CA ARG A 112 -9.97 -2.44 -7.32
C ARG A 112 -10.40 -0.97 -7.41
N ALA A 113 -9.46 -0.04 -7.21
CA ALA A 113 -9.70 1.39 -7.37
C ALA A 113 -10.10 1.76 -8.81
N ILE A 114 -9.37 1.26 -9.82
CA ILE A 114 -9.70 1.50 -11.23
C ILE A 114 -11.08 0.94 -11.55
N LEU A 115 -11.39 -0.30 -11.12
CA LEU A 115 -12.70 -0.90 -11.34
C LEU A 115 -13.82 -0.06 -10.72
N GLN A 116 -13.61 0.48 -9.52
CA GLN A 116 -14.57 1.36 -8.86
C GLN A 116 -14.82 2.62 -9.70
N LYS A 117 -13.77 3.25 -10.24
CA LYS A 117 -13.90 4.43 -11.11
C LYS A 117 -14.60 4.13 -12.44
N ILE A 118 -14.36 2.95 -13.02
CA ILE A 118 -15.07 2.52 -14.23
C ILE A 118 -16.57 2.36 -13.95
N LEU A 119 -16.93 1.75 -12.81
CA LEU A 119 -18.33 1.56 -12.43
C LEU A 119 -19.04 2.90 -12.16
N GLU A 120 -18.38 3.86 -11.51
CA GLU A 120 -18.90 5.21 -11.30
C GLU A 120 -19.21 5.94 -12.61
N ILE A 121 -18.35 5.81 -13.63
CA ILE A 121 -18.55 6.44 -14.94
C ILE A 121 -19.69 5.79 -15.72
N ASN A 122 -19.84 4.47 -15.63
CA ASN A 122 -20.84 3.73 -16.42
C ASN A 122 -22.24 3.74 -15.79
N LEU A 123 -22.35 4.07 -14.49
CA LEU A 123 -23.61 4.06 -13.74
C LEU A 123 -24.06 5.45 -13.28
N GLY A 124 -23.20 6.47 -13.40
CA GLY A 124 -23.50 7.89 -13.13
C GLY A 124 -23.82 8.65 -14.39
#